data_AF-A0A257E115-F1
#
_entry.id   AF-A0A257E115-F1
#
_cell.length_a   1.000
_cell.length_b   1.000
_cell.length_c   1.000
_cell.angle_alpha   90.00
_cell.angle_beta   90.00
_cell.angle_gamma   90.00
#
_symmetry.space_group_name_H-M   'P 1'
#
loop_
_entity.id
_entity.type
_entity.pdbx_description
1 polymer ?
#
loop_
_entity_poly.entity_id
_entity_poly.type
_entity_poly.pdbx_seq_one_letter_code
_entity_poly.pdbx_strand_id
1 'polypeptide(L)'
;MPAPAAAALLAGAYRAYRVYQAHEAAMSTADLARLASEIAECKSTIKQVLQQAIEALTREIEIKSSTFALVDRGGNSTVSRRGNENVNFREYIERKVPFRPAISQVCNVALQMPIKVPRRLRKSVAGDSVTTTIEVALKQTTASLLFEAIDEVLEWRSPLKAEPNYNRNSSKALLGEPETRPKRFGKVFPFWPRPWESLAPDLVVVEYRQEAFETDNVFAAIEIKFPGDWVKNKQMMDYVELMTPKTGINRDKIGTEKVVLLRVPEDCTGFEADEKKSAQHQQVRKKS
;
A
#
# COMPACT_ATOMS: atom_id res chain seq x y z
N MET A 1 6.76 25.43 -4.72
CA MET A 1 7.85 24.46 -4.45
C MET A 1 7.32 23.40 -3.47
N PRO A 2 6.99 22.17 -3.87
CA PRO A 2 6.61 21.12 -2.92
C PRO A 2 7.68 20.02 -2.85
N ALA A 3 8.82 20.37 -2.27
CA ALA A 3 9.89 19.45 -1.85
C ALA A 3 9.99 19.20 -0.32
N PRO A 4 9.39 20.00 0.61
CA PRO A 4 9.58 19.76 2.05
C PRO A 4 8.85 18.54 2.61
N ALA A 5 7.77 18.11 1.97
CA ALA A 5 6.74 17.25 2.56
C ALA A 5 7.06 15.75 2.38
N ALA A 6 7.29 15.28 1.14
CA ALA A 6 7.81 13.94 0.88
C ALA A 6 9.18 13.68 1.55
N ALA A 7 10.01 14.71 1.67
CA ALA A 7 11.26 14.62 2.41
C ALA A 7 11.02 14.40 3.93
N ALA A 8 9.95 14.97 4.50
CA ALA A 8 9.56 14.79 5.89
C ALA A 8 8.91 13.42 6.17
N LEU A 9 8.08 12.90 5.27
CA LEU A 9 7.50 11.55 5.36
C LEU A 9 8.55 10.44 5.19
N LEU A 10 9.45 10.57 4.20
CA LEU A 10 10.61 9.69 4.08
C LEU A 10 11.54 9.83 5.29
N ALA A 11 11.73 11.05 5.82
CA ALA A 11 12.48 11.26 7.07
C ALA A 11 11.76 10.70 8.31
N GLY A 12 10.43 10.53 8.28
CA GLY A 12 9.64 9.85 9.31
C GLY A 12 9.83 8.33 9.26
N ALA A 13 9.73 7.73 8.06
CA ALA A 13 10.06 6.32 7.81
C ALA A 13 11.52 6.00 8.17
N TYR A 14 12.43 6.92 7.86
CA TYR A 14 13.85 6.86 8.22
C TYR A 14 14.12 7.09 9.72
N ARG A 15 13.28 7.88 10.41
CA ARG A 15 13.33 8.04 11.88
C ARG A 15 12.87 6.77 12.60
N ALA A 16 11.84 6.11 12.12
CA ALA A 16 11.43 4.79 12.63
C ALA A 16 12.55 3.74 12.46
N TYR A 17 13.26 3.81 11.33
CA TYR A 17 14.47 3.01 11.06
C TYR A 17 15.65 3.34 12.01
N ARG A 18 15.86 4.62 12.38
CA ARG A 18 16.89 5.07 13.34
C ARG A 18 16.60 4.69 14.80
N VAL A 19 15.33 4.67 15.20
CA VAL A 19 14.92 4.22 16.55
C VAL A 19 15.15 2.71 16.72
N TYR A 20 15.05 1.95 15.64
CA TYR A 20 15.41 0.52 15.64
C TYR A 20 16.93 0.29 15.76
N GLN A 21 17.76 1.06 15.05
CA GLN A 21 19.23 0.97 15.17
C GLN A 21 19.78 1.38 16.54
N ALA A 22 19.17 2.37 17.19
CA ALA A 22 19.65 2.85 18.48
C ALA A 22 19.39 1.85 19.64
N HIS A 23 18.46 0.91 19.45
CA HIS A 23 18.01 0.00 20.51
C HIS A 23 18.70 -1.38 20.46
N GLU A 24 19.36 -1.74 19.36
CA GLU A 24 20.04 -3.03 19.21
C GLU A 24 21.42 -2.81 18.54
N ALA A 25 22.48 -3.02 19.32
CA ALA A 25 23.88 -3.21 18.91
C ALA A 25 24.82 -2.00 18.76
N ALA A 26 25.94 -2.11 19.46
CA ALA A 26 27.24 -1.62 19.03
C ALA A 26 27.57 -2.21 17.65
N MET A 27 27.06 -1.61 16.58
CA MET A 27 27.34 -2.04 15.21
C MET A 27 28.81 -1.78 14.88
N SER A 28 29.45 -2.70 14.15
CA SER A 28 30.79 -2.46 13.61
C SER A 28 30.74 -1.33 12.57
N THR A 29 31.85 -0.62 12.36
CA THR A 29 31.94 0.44 11.35
C THR A 29 31.64 -0.05 9.93
N ALA A 30 31.97 -1.31 9.62
CA ALA A 30 31.68 -1.94 8.33
C ALA A 30 30.18 -2.20 8.14
N ASP A 31 29.49 -2.63 9.19
CA ASP A 31 28.04 -2.85 9.15
C ASP A 31 27.29 -1.52 8.99
N LEU A 32 27.75 -0.46 9.66
CA LEU A 32 27.21 0.89 9.52
C LEU A 32 27.41 1.45 8.09
N ALA A 33 28.57 1.22 7.48
CA ALA A 33 28.86 1.68 6.13
C ALA A 33 28.02 0.94 5.07
N ARG A 34 27.90 -0.39 5.19
CA ARG A 34 27.05 -1.21 4.31
C ARG A 34 25.60 -0.76 4.40
N LEU A 35 25.13 -0.57 5.63
CA LEU A 35 23.79 -0.12 5.92
C LEU A 35 23.52 1.31 5.39
N ALA A 36 24.48 2.22 5.50
CA ALA A 36 24.37 3.56 4.93
C ALA A 36 24.30 3.52 3.39
N SER A 37 25.03 2.61 2.74
CA SER A 37 24.96 2.38 1.29
C SER A 37 23.60 1.82 0.87
N GLU A 38 23.10 0.79 1.58
CA GLU A 38 21.78 0.19 1.32
C GLU A 38 20.65 1.24 1.46
N ILE A 39 20.78 2.15 2.43
CA ILE A 39 19.88 3.30 2.58
C ILE A 39 19.97 4.28 1.42
N ALA A 40 21.18 4.61 0.97
CA ALA A 40 21.37 5.59 -0.08
C ALA A 40 20.79 5.07 -1.42
N GLU A 41 21.00 3.79 -1.72
CA GLU A 41 20.40 3.10 -2.86
C GLU A 41 18.87 2.98 -2.72
N CYS A 42 18.40 2.69 -1.51
CA CYS A 42 16.97 2.68 -1.20
C CYS A 42 16.34 4.06 -1.48
N LYS A 43 17.00 5.13 -1.04
CA LYS A 43 16.55 6.51 -1.23
C LYS A 43 16.53 6.91 -2.71
N SER A 44 17.53 6.51 -3.51
CA SER A 44 17.56 6.84 -4.94
C SER A 44 16.47 6.10 -5.71
N THR A 45 16.29 4.81 -5.44
CA THR A 45 15.25 3.96 -6.06
C THR A 45 13.86 4.48 -5.73
N ILE A 46 13.59 4.75 -4.45
CA ILE A 46 12.33 5.34 -4.01
C ILE A 46 12.10 6.70 -4.69
N LYS A 47 13.11 7.57 -4.76
CA LYS A 47 12.97 8.87 -5.42
C LYS A 47 12.57 8.74 -6.89
N GLN A 48 13.20 7.82 -7.64
CA GLN A 48 12.87 7.59 -9.05
C GLN A 48 11.45 7.07 -9.22
N VAL A 49 11.03 6.10 -8.41
CA VAL A 49 9.68 5.53 -8.46
C VAL A 49 8.63 6.57 -8.05
N LEU A 50 8.88 7.33 -6.99
CA LEU A 50 8.02 8.44 -6.61
C LEU A 50 7.88 9.45 -7.74
N GLN A 51 8.98 9.79 -8.42
CA GLN A 51 8.93 10.73 -9.54
C GLN A 51 8.10 10.20 -10.71
N GLN A 52 8.28 8.94 -11.11
CA GLN A 52 7.47 8.33 -12.17
C GLN A 52 5.98 8.26 -11.80
N ALA A 53 5.67 7.87 -10.56
CA ALA A 53 4.30 7.84 -10.07
C ALA A 53 3.69 9.25 -10.02
N ILE A 54 4.44 10.24 -9.54
CA ILE A 54 4.02 11.65 -9.52
C ILE A 54 3.75 12.15 -10.94
N GLU A 55 4.64 11.89 -11.90
CA GLU A 55 4.45 12.31 -13.29
C GLU A 55 3.20 11.66 -13.91
N ALA A 56 2.96 10.38 -13.63
CA ALA A 56 1.76 9.68 -14.09
C ALA A 56 0.47 10.24 -13.50
N LEU A 57 0.49 10.64 -12.22
CA LEU A 57 -0.67 11.17 -11.50
C LEU A 57 -0.91 12.66 -11.71
N THR A 58 0.14 13.42 -12.06
CA THR A 58 0.06 14.86 -12.35
C THR A 58 -0.61 15.13 -13.69
N ARG A 59 -0.44 14.21 -14.67
CA ARG A 59 -1.15 14.31 -15.94
C ARG A 59 -2.64 14.28 -15.64
N GLU A 60 -3.31 15.37 -16.02
CA GLU A 60 -4.76 15.46 -16.06
C GLU A 60 -5.43 15.33 -14.67
N ILE A 61 -4.94 16.09 -13.67
CA ILE A 61 -5.59 16.19 -12.33
C ILE A 61 -7.07 16.59 -12.41
N GLU A 62 -7.47 17.29 -13.48
CA GLU A 62 -8.85 17.71 -13.74
C GLU A 62 -9.71 16.62 -14.41
N ILE A 63 -9.10 15.51 -14.83
CA ILE A 63 -9.81 14.41 -15.49
C ILE A 63 -10.16 13.33 -14.48
N LYS A 64 -11.42 12.89 -14.57
CA LYS A 64 -11.99 11.80 -13.77
C LYS A 64 -11.18 10.53 -13.84
N SER A 65 -10.99 9.87 -12.71
CA SER A 65 -10.21 8.63 -12.63
C SER A 65 -10.78 7.51 -13.51
N SER A 66 -12.11 7.39 -13.62
CA SER A 66 -12.76 6.39 -14.49
C SER A 66 -12.29 6.38 -15.95
N THR A 67 -11.85 7.51 -16.50
CA THR A 67 -11.34 7.59 -17.88
C THR A 67 -10.10 6.72 -18.10
N PHE A 68 -9.27 6.57 -17.07
CA PHE A 68 -8.06 5.74 -17.11
C PHE A 68 -8.35 4.27 -16.82
N ALA A 69 -9.55 3.90 -16.34
CA ALA A 69 -9.91 2.50 -16.14
C ALA A 69 -10.00 1.71 -17.47
N LEU A 70 -10.29 2.40 -18.58
CA LEU A 70 -10.43 1.79 -19.90
C LEU A 70 -9.15 1.13 -20.40
N VAL A 71 -7.99 1.67 -20.01
CA VAL A 71 -6.67 1.15 -20.39
C VAL A 71 -6.17 0.03 -19.48
N ASP A 72 -6.84 -0.22 -18.35
CA ASP A 72 -6.49 -1.31 -17.46
C ASP A 72 -7.08 -2.65 -17.95
N ARG A 73 -6.27 -3.71 -17.84
CA ARG A 73 -6.68 -5.09 -18.14
C ARG A 73 -7.31 -5.79 -16.94
N GLY A 74 -7.17 -5.25 -15.73
CA GLY A 74 -7.57 -5.91 -14.48
C GLY A 74 -6.51 -6.93 -14.01
N GLY A 75 -6.77 -7.58 -12.88
CA GLY A 75 -5.93 -8.66 -12.34
C GLY A 75 -6.15 -10.01 -13.06
N ASN A 76 -5.20 -10.93 -12.90
CA ASN A 76 -5.27 -12.24 -13.55
C ASN A 76 -5.87 -13.29 -12.60
N SER A 77 -7.17 -13.55 -12.73
CA SER A 77 -7.90 -14.55 -11.94
C SER A 77 -7.49 -16.00 -12.23
N THR A 78 -6.68 -16.30 -13.25
CA THR A 78 -6.18 -17.67 -13.45
C THR A 78 -5.09 -18.05 -12.44
N VAL A 79 -4.44 -17.06 -11.84
CA VAL A 79 -3.41 -17.29 -10.82
C VAL A 79 -4.09 -17.50 -9.47
N SER A 80 -3.77 -18.58 -8.77
CA SER A 80 -4.19 -18.81 -7.38
C SER A 80 -2.95 -18.96 -6.50
N ARG A 81 -2.95 -18.26 -5.36
CA ARG A 81 -1.86 -18.35 -4.39
C ARG A 81 -2.12 -19.38 -3.29
N ARG A 82 -3.39 -19.53 -2.87
CA ARG A 82 -3.82 -20.53 -1.88
C ARG A 82 -5.33 -20.78 -1.94
N GLY A 83 -5.71 -22.06 -1.93
CA GLY A 83 -7.12 -22.46 -1.95
C GLY A 83 -7.85 -21.99 -3.21
N ASN A 84 -9.17 -21.79 -3.08
CA ASN A 84 -10.03 -21.33 -4.17
C ASN A 84 -10.15 -19.78 -4.19
N GLU A 85 -9.10 -19.04 -3.80
CA GLU A 85 -9.10 -17.56 -3.78
C GLU A 85 -9.46 -16.99 -5.16
N ASN A 86 -8.88 -17.58 -6.20
CA ASN A 86 -9.13 -17.23 -7.59
C ASN A 86 -10.58 -17.46 -8.05
N VAL A 87 -11.32 -18.34 -7.37
CA VAL A 87 -12.75 -18.59 -7.63
C VAL A 87 -13.61 -17.68 -6.77
N ASN A 88 -13.33 -17.64 -5.46
CA ASN A 88 -14.11 -16.92 -4.46
C ASN A 88 -14.03 -15.40 -4.62
N PHE A 89 -12.92 -14.88 -5.13
CA PHE A 89 -12.68 -13.45 -5.28
C PHE A 89 -12.45 -13.05 -6.74
N ARG A 90 -12.83 -13.91 -7.69
CA ARG A 90 -12.63 -13.71 -9.13
C ARG A 90 -13.06 -12.33 -9.57
N GLU A 91 -14.28 -11.95 -9.21
CA GLU A 91 -14.88 -10.67 -9.60
C GLU A 91 -14.11 -9.46 -9.09
N TYR A 92 -13.51 -9.54 -7.88
CA TYR A 92 -12.73 -8.45 -7.29
C TYR A 92 -11.33 -8.37 -7.88
N ILE A 93 -10.74 -9.51 -8.26
CA ILE A 93 -9.42 -9.59 -8.90
C ILE A 93 -9.49 -9.01 -10.33
N GLU A 94 -10.51 -9.38 -11.10
CA GLU A 94 -10.65 -8.97 -12.50
C GLU A 94 -11.05 -7.49 -12.67
N ARG A 95 -11.37 -6.77 -11.58
CA ARG A 95 -11.77 -5.36 -11.67
C ARG A 95 -10.66 -4.49 -12.24
N LYS A 96 -11.07 -3.61 -13.15
CA LYS A 96 -10.23 -2.57 -13.74
C LYS A 96 -10.11 -1.41 -12.76
N VAL A 97 -8.88 -0.94 -12.59
CA VAL A 97 -8.51 0.12 -11.66
C VAL A 97 -7.64 1.14 -12.38
N PRO A 98 -8.03 2.43 -12.38
CA PRO A 98 -7.20 3.53 -12.83
C PRO A 98 -5.82 3.51 -12.18
N PHE A 99 -4.80 3.95 -12.91
CA PHE A 99 -3.43 4.08 -12.38
C PHE A 99 -2.81 2.78 -11.86
N ARG A 100 -3.31 1.60 -12.28
CA ARG A 100 -2.72 0.30 -11.90
C ARG A 100 -1.19 0.25 -12.08
N PRO A 101 -0.58 0.79 -13.15
CA PRO A 101 0.89 0.83 -13.26
C PRO A 101 1.56 1.59 -12.10
N ALA A 102 1.04 2.76 -11.71
CA ALA A 102 1.59 3.54 -10.59
C ALA A 102 1.39 2.80 -9.25
N ILE A 103 0.21 2.22 -9.02
CA ILE A 103 -0.07 1.39 -7.84
C ILE A 103 0.91 0.20 -7.79
N SER A 104 1.11 -0.46 -8.92
CA SER A 104 2.00 -1.61 -9.08
C SER A 104 3.45 -1.27 -8.75
N GLN A 105 3.95 -0.14 -9.26
CA GLN A 105 5.31 0.31 -8.96
C GLN A 105 5.52 0.55 -7.46
N VAL A 106 4.59 1.27 -6.81
CA VAL A 106 4.66 1.53 -5.36
C VAL A 106 4.61 0.22 -4.56
N CYS A 107 3.68 -0.68 -4.90
CA CYS A 107 3.56 -1.98 -4.24
C CYS A 107 4.79 -2.86 -4.44
N ASN A 108 5.39 -2.88 -5.63
CA ASN A 108 6.60 -3.66 -5.89
C ASN A 108 7.81 -3.13 -5.14
N VAL A 109 7.98 -1.80 -5.04
CA VAL A 109 9.00 -1.21 -4.15
C VAL A 109 8.77 -1.62 -2.70
N ALA A 110 7.53 -1.55 -2.22
CA ALA A 110 7.19 -1.97 -0.87
C ALA A 110 7.41 -3.49 -0.63
N LEU A 111 7.30 -4.32 -1.67
CA LEU A 111 7.61 -5.75 -1.61
C LEU A 111 9.12 -6.00 -1.54
N GLN A 112 9.90 -5.29 -2.37
CA GLN A 112 11.35 -5.48 -2.48
C GLN A 112 12.11 -4.86 -1.32
N MET A 113 11.65 -3.69 -0.85
CA MET A 113 12.33 -2.86 0.14
C MET A 113 11.35 -2.47 1.27
N PRO A 114 10.76 -3.45 1.98
CA PRO A 114 9.85 -3.17 3.08
C PRO A 114 10.62 -2.55 4.25
N ILE A 115 9.94 -1.65 4.98
CA ILE A 115 10.35 -1.27 6.33
C ILE A 115 10.34 -2.54 7.18
N LYS A 116 11.45 -2.78 7.88
CA LYS A 116 11.59 -3.93 8.77
C LYS A 116 11.68 -3.48 10.22
N VAL A 117 10.99 -4.21 11.10
CA VAL A 117 10.94 -3.92 12.53
C VAL A 117 11.18 -5.19 13.35
N PRO A 118 11.77 -5.08 14.55
CA PRO A 118 11.92 -6.23 15.44
C PRO A 118 10.57 -6.54 16.06
N ARG A 119 10.24 -7.83 16.15
CA ARG A 119 9.11 -8.31 16.91
C ARG A 119 9.58 -9.35 17.91
N ARG A 120 9.35 -9.07 19.19
CA ARG A 120 9.55 -10.06 20.26
C ARG A 120 8.42 -11.07 20.22
N LEU A 121 8.78 -12.34 20.12
CA LEU A 121 7.87 -13.47 20.22
C LEU A 121 8.21 -14.24 21.48
N ARG A 122 7.18 -14.56 22.27
CA ARG A 122 7.28 -15.47 23.40
C ARG A 122 6.83 -16.85 22.94
N LYS A 123 7.70 -17.84 23.03
CA LYS A 123 7.37 -19.25 22.78
C LYS A 123 7.62 -20.04 24.05
N SER A 124 6.68 -20.91 24.42
CA SER A 124 6.92 -21.91 25.46
C SER A 124 7.59 -23.12 24.82
N VAL A 125 8.78 -23.46 25.29
CA VAL A 125 9.51 -24.67 24.87
C VAL A 125 9.81 -25.44 26.15
N ALA A 126 9.26 -26.66 26.25
CA ALA A 126 9.42 -27.53 27.42
C ALA A 126 9.02 -26.89 28.77
N GLY A 127 8.01 -26.02 28.79
CA GLY A 127 7.51 -25.37 30.01
C GLY A 127 8.18 -24.03 30.33
N ASP A 128 9.35 -23.75 29.74
CA ASP A 128 10.04 -22.47 29.89
C ASP A 128 9.65 -21.49 28.78
N SER A 129 9.46 -20.22 29.17
CA SER A 129 9.15 -19.18 28.19
C SER A 129 10.43 -18.58 27.61
N VAL A 130 10.76 -18.99 26.38
CA VAL A 130 11.86 -18.42 25.59
C VAL A 130 11.34 -17.19 24.85
N THR A 131 12.05 -16.07 24.96
CA THR A 131 11.79 -14.87 24.16
C THR A 131 12.76 -14.83 22.99
N THR A 132 12.24 -14.79 21.78
CA THR A 132 13.02 -14.66 20.55
C THR A 132 12.63 -13.37 19.83
N THR A 133 13.60 -12.62 19.35
CA THR A 133 13.34 -11.47 18.46
C THR A 133 13.44 -11.93 17.02
N ILE A 134 12.40 -11.68 16.24
CA ILE A 134 12.40 -11.89 14.79
C ILE A 134 12.30 -10.55 14.07
N GLU A 135 12.82 -10.47 12.85
CA GLU A 135 12.61 -9.33 11.98
C GLU A 135 11.30 -9.52 11.18
N VAL A 136 10.43 -8.51 11.20
CA VAL A 136 9.15 -8.52 10.49
C VAL A 136 9.14 -7.41 9.45
N ALA A 137 8.83 -7.77 8.21
CA ALA A 137 8.69 -6.85 7.10
C ALA A 137 7.27 -6.26 7.05
N LEU A 138 7.15 -4.94 7.13
CA LEU A 138 5.90 -4.17 7.09
C LEU A 138 5.59 -3.67 5.67
N LYS A 139 5.36 -4.61 4.75
CA LYS A 139 5.13 -4.31 3.32
C LYS A 139 3.95 -3.36 3.09
N GLN A 140 2.81 -3.64 3.71
CA GLN A 140 1.60 -2.82 3.59
C GLN A 140 1.81 -1.41 4.12
N THR A 141 2.37 -1.26 5.33
CA THR A 141 2.71 0.06 5.89
C THR A 141 3.69 0.83 5.01
N THR A 142 4.65 0.12 4.39
CA THR A 142 5.60 0.75 3.46
C THR A 142 4.87 1.31 2.23
N ALA A 143 3.96 0.54 1.64
CA ALA A 143 3.12 1.01 0.53
C ALA A 143 2.26 2.21 0.93
N SER A 144 1.58 2.15 2.08
CA SER A 144 0.73 3.23 2.58
C SER A 144 1.51 4.54 2.78
N LEU A 145 2.74 4.46 3.32
CA LEU A 145 3.61 5.63 3.47
C LEU A 145 4.06 6.23 2.14
N LEU A 146 4.38 5.38 1.16
CA LEU A 146 4.77 5.83 -0.18
C LEU A 146 3.60 6.52 -0.89
N PHE A 147 2.40 5.95 -0.83
CA PHE A 147 1.20 6.59 -1.37
C PHE A 147 0.89 7.92 -0.70
N GLU A 148 0.99 8.01 0.63
CA GLU A 148 0.78 9.27 1.35
C GLU A 148 1.83 10.32 1.00
N ALA A 149 3.09 9.93 0.78
CA ALA A 149 4.14 10.84 0.33
C ALA A 149 3.90 11.38 -1.08
N ILE A 150 3.38 10.55 -1.99
CA ILE A 150 2.98 10.98 -3.33
C ILE A 150 1.83 11.99 -3.22
N ASP A 151 0.81 11.69 -2.43
CA ASP A 151 -0.35 12.56 -2.25
C ASP A 151 0.02 13.90 -1.63
N GLU A 152 0.91 13.91 -0.64
CA GLU A 152 1.41 15.14 -0.02
C GLU A 152 2.19 16.02 -1.01
N VAL A 153 3.01 15.44 -1.90
CA VAL A 153 3.71 16.20 -2.96
C VAL A 153 2.74 16.79 -3.97
N LEU A 154 1.65 16.10 -4.23
CA LEU A 154 0.55 16.57 -5.07
C LEU A 154 -0.44 17.46 -4.31
N GLU A 155 -0.03 18.00 -3.15
CA GLU A 155 -0.84 18.92 -2.32
C GLU A 155 -2.21 18.32 -1.97
N TRP A 156 -2.24 17.01 -1.68
CA TRP A 156 -3.43 16.22 -1.39
C TRP A 156 -4.40 16.08 -2.57
N ARG A 157 -3.93 16.26 -3.80
CA ARG A 157 -4.72 16.13 -5.05
C ARG A 157 -4.45 14.82 -5.81
N SER A 158 -3.73 13.87 -5.22
CA SER A 158 -3.61 12.53 -5.79
C SER A 158 -4.98 11.86 -5.82
N PRO A 159 -5.32 11.07 -6.86
CA PRO A 159 -6.49 10.20 -6.81
C PRO A 159 -6.31 9.06 -5.82
N LEU A 160 -5.08 8.77 -5.38
CA LEU A 160 -4.75 7.61 -4.54
C LEU A 160 -4.68 8.03 -3.06
N LYS A 161 -5.61 7.53 -2.24
CA LYS A 161 -5.67 7.80 -0.80
C LYS A 161 -5.36 6.55 0.00
N ALA A 162 -4.28 6.57 0.78
CA ALA A 162 -3.83 5.43 1.58
C ALA A 162 -4.54 5.33 2.94
N GLU A 163 -5.03 4.13 3.25
CA GLU A 163 -5.75 3.81 4.48
C GLU A 163 -6.73 4.91 4.95
N PRO A 164 -7.63 5.41 4.09
CA PRO A 164 -8.63 6.39 4.49
C PRO A 164 -9.63 5.73 5.44
N ASN A 165 -9.94 6.40 6.54
CA ASN A 165 -10.90 5.89 7.50
C ASN A 165 -12.30 6.39 7.17
N TYR A 166 -13.28 5.49 7.25
CA TYR A 166 -14.69 5.78 7.15
C TYR A 166 -15.38 5.36 8.45
N ASN A 167 -16.37 6.13 8.90
CA ASN A 167 -17.24 5.70 9.98
C ASN A 167 -18.14 4.55 9.47
N ARG A 168 -18.13 3.40 10.16
CA ARG A 168 -18.89 2.20 9.75
C ARG A 168 -20.39 2.44 9.65
N ASN A 169 -20.96 3.28 10.52
CA ASN A 169 -22.42 3.47 10.61
C ASN A 169 -22.92 4.53 9.62
N SER A 170 -22.17 5.62 9.45
CA SER A 170 -22.58 6.71 8.56
C SER A 170 -22.04 6.56 7.13
N SER A 171 -21.03 5.71 6.91
CA SER A 171 -20.24 5.60 5.68
C SER A 171 -19.51 6.89 5.30
N LYS A 172 -19.39 7.83 6.23
CA LYS A 172 -18.72 9.12 6.01
C LYS A 172 -17.22 9.01 6.17
N ALA A 173 -16.50 9.64 5.24
CA ALA A 173 -15.06 9.75 5.28
C ALA A 173 -14.59 10.61 6.47
N LEU A 174 -13.50 10.19 7.12
CA LEU A 174 -12.85 10.97 8.16
C LEU A 174 -11.80 11.87 7.51
N LEU A 175 -12.17 13.13 7.28
CA LEU A 175 -11.39 14.11 6.53
C LEU A 175 -10.40 14.87 7.43
N GLY A 176 -9.23 15.16 6.88
CA GLY A 176 -8.23 16.06 7.44
C GLY A 176 -8.27 17.44 6.77
N GLU A 177 -7.17 18.17 6.89
CA GLU A 177 -7.00 19.48 6.25
C GLU A 177 -5.88 19.40 5.20
N PRO A 178 -6.15 19.74 3.93
CA PRO A 178 -7.46 20.09 3.34
C PRO A 178 -8.42 18.90 3.28
N GLU A 179 -9.70 19.10 2.95
CA GLU A 179 -10.73 18.03 2.96
C GLU A 179 -10.43 16.83 2.04
N THR A 180 -9.55 16.99 1.04
CA THR A 180 -9.07 15.90 0.18
C THR A 180 -8.05 14.98 0.88
N ARG A 181 -7.57 15.34 2.07
CA ARG A 181 -6.59 14.61 2.87
C ARG A 181 -7.27 13.64 3.85
N PRO A 182 -6.81 12.40 3.98
CA PRO A 182 -7.26 11.50 5.06
C PRO A 182 -6.88 12.00 6.46
N LYS A 183 -7.81 11.95 7.41
CA LYS A 183 -7.52 12.26 8.81
C LYS A 183 -6.59 11.20 9.41
N ARG A 184 -5.49 11.64 10.01
CA ARG A 184 -4.55 10.78 10.76
C ARG A 184 -4.75 10.94 12.26
N PHE A 185 -4.70 9.82 12.98
CA PHE A 185 -4.96 9.75 14.41
C PHE A 185 -3.72 9.34 15.22
N GLY A 186 -2.77 8.66 14.58
CA GLY A 186 -1.55 8.22 15.21
C GLY A 186 -0.49 9.31 15.33
N LYS A 187 0.19 9.36 16.48
CA LYS A 187 1.31 10.28 16.73
C LYS A 187 2.64 9.79 16.15
N VAL A 188 2.81 8.47 16.06
CA VAL A 188 4.08 7.82 15.66
C VAL A 188 3.91 7.10 14.31
N PHE A 189 2.82 6.35 14.16
CA PHE A 189 2.42 5.73 12.89
C PHE A 189 1.14 6.39 12.41
N PRO A 190 1.12 7.08 11.26
CA PRO A 190 -0.04 7.89 10.84
C PRO A 190 -1.34 7.07 10.73
N PHE A 191 -1.22 5.78 10.38
CA PHE A 191 -2.33 4.85 10.17
C PHE A 191 -2.84 4.16 11.46
N TRP A 192 -2.14 4.30 12.60
CA TRP A 192 -2.46 3.59 13.83
C TRP A 192 -2.34 4.46 15.10
N PRO A 193 -3.28 4.42 16.05
CA PRO A 193 -4.47 3.57 16.08
C PRO A 193 -5.56 3.99 15.10
N ARG A 194 -6.29 3.00 14.60
CA ARG A 194 -7.54 3.25 13.88
C ARG A 194 -8.61 3.70 14.87
N PRO A 195 -9.43 4.71 14.51
CA PRO A 195 -10.59 5.08 15.30
C PRO A 195 -11.50 3.89 15.59
N TRP A 196 -12.18 3.92 16.73
CA TRP A 196 -13.21 2.95 17.05
C TRP A 196 -14.31 2.99 15.98
N GLU A 197 -14.84 1.82 15.61
CA GLU A 197 -15.88 1.67 14.58
C GLU A 197 -15.51 2.25 13.19
N SER A 198 -14.23 2.34 12.85
CA SER A 198 -13.82 2.69 11.48
C SER A 198 -13.59 1.47 10.59
N LEU A 199 -13.85 1.67 9.29
CA LEU A 199 -13.38 0.81 8.21
C LEU A 199 -12.35 1.59 7.38
N ALA A 200 -11.29 0.92 6.97
CA ALA A 200 -10.27 1.49 6.12
C ALA A 200 -9.86 0.44 5.07
N PRO A 201 -10.22 0.64 3.79
CA PRO A 201 -9.55 -0.04 2.68
C PRO A 201 -8.07 0.36 2.64
N ASP A 202 -7.20 -0.49 2.11
CA ASP A 202 -5.77 -0.19 2.02
C ASP A 202 -5.48 1.02 1.13
N LEU A 203 -6.23 1.12 0.03
CA LEU A 203 -6.14 2.23 -0.89
C LEU A 203 -7.52 2.56 -1.46
N VAL A 204 -7.78 3.83 -1.69
CA VAL A 204 -8.96 4.30 -2.42
C VAL A 204 -8.50 5.10 -3.64
N VAL A 205 -9.18 4.88 -4.77
CA VAL A 205 -9.09 5.71 -5.97
C VAL A 205 -10.29 6.64 -6.00
N VAL A 206 -10.03 7.93 -5.90
CA VAL A 206 -11.03 9.00 -5.93
C VAL A 206 -11.38 9.34 -7.38
N GLU A 207 -12.66 9.52 -7.68
CA GLU A 207 -13.15 9.84 -9.02
C GLU A 207 -12.82 11.29 -9.40
N TYR A 208 -13.26 12.25 -8.58
CA TYR A 208 -12.97 13.68 -8.69
C TYR A 208 -11.90 14.08 -7.67
N ARG A 209 -10.67 14.28 -8.15
CA ARG A 209 -9.45 14.39 -7.31
C ARG A 209 -9.39 15.64 -6.42
N GLN A 210 -10.20 16.64 -6.73
CA GLN A 210 -10.28 17.91 -5.98
C GLN A 210 -11.40 17.90 -4.93
N GLU A 211 -12.15 16.81 -4.83
CA GLU A 211 -13.23 16.63 -3.88
C GLU A 211 -12.85 15.62 -2.80
N ALA A 212 -13.55 15.66 -1.67
CA ALA A 212 -13.35 14.72 -0.57
C ALA A 212 -13.56 13.27 -1.04
N PHE A 213 -12.83 12.32 -0.45
CA PHE A 213 -12.91 10.88 -0.76
C PHE A 213 -14.13 10.20 -0.12
N GLU A 214 -15.26 10.90 -0.10
CA GLU A 214 -16.55 10.37 0.31
C GLU A 214 -16.96 9.18 -0.56
N THR A 215 -17.77 8.26 -0.03
CA THR A 215 -18.06 6.96 -0.69
C THR A 215 -18.75 7.10 -2.04
N ASP A 216 -19.43 8.22 -2.30
CA ASP A 216 -19.98 8.61 -3.61
C ASP A 216 -18.89 8.98 -4.62
N ASN A 217 -17.86 9.72 -4.19
CA ASN A 217 -16.69 10.11 -4.97
C ASN A 217 -15.58 9.03 -5.04
N VAL A 218 -15.78 7.85 -4.45
CA VAL A 218 -14.85 6.72 -4.63
C VAL A 218 -15.13 5.99 -5.94
N PHE A 219 -14.13 5.88 -6.82
CA PHE A 219 -14.17 4.98 -7.97
C PHE A 219 -13.89 3.53 -7.55
N ALA A 220 -12.82 3.31 -6.77
CA ALA A 220 -12.44 1.98 -6.30
C ALA A 220 -11.91 2.00 -4.86
N ALA A 221 -12.33 1.02 -4.06
CA ALA A 221 -11.76 0.66 -2.78
C ALA A 221 -10.95 -0.63 -2.95
N ILE A 222 -9.64 -0.54 -2.73
CA ILE A 222 -8.68 -1.58 -3.06
C ILE A 222 -8.15 -2.19 -1.76
N GLU A 223 -8.27 -3.50 -1.65
CA GLU A 223 -7.56 -4.31 -0.68
C GLU A 223 -6.27 -4.85 -1.31
N ILE A 224 -5.12 -4.63 -0.68
CA ILE A 224 -3.81 -5.00 -1.21
C ILE A 224 -3.25 -6.19 -0.43
N LYS A 225 -3.01 -7.31 -1.11
CA LYS A 225 -2.46 -8.52 -0.50
C LYS A 225 -1.05 -8.82 -0.97
N PHE A 226 -0.09 -8.66 -0.06
CA PHE A 226 1.29 -9.07 -0.26
C PHE A 226 1.48 -10.58 -0.06
N PRO A 227 2.61 -11.17 -0.49
CA PRO A 227 2.86 -12.60 -0.35
C PRO A 227 2.86 -13.01 1.13
N GLY A 228 2.09 -14.04 1.46
CA GLY A 228 1.88 -14.55 2.82
C GLY A 228 0.67 -13.95 3.54
N ASP A 229 -0.01 -12.96 2.95
CA ASP A 229 -1.28 -12.40 3.46
C ASP A 229 -2.46 -12.80 2.57
N TRP A 230 -3.62 -13.01 3.19
CA TRP A 230 -4.82 -13.54 2.54
C TRP A 230 -6.05 -12.69 2.85
N VAL A 231 -6.88 -12.49 1.83
CA VAL A 231 -8.15 -11.81 1.97
C VAL A 231 -9.17 -12.66 2.74
N LYS A 232 -10.05 -12.02 3.50
CA LYS A 232 -11.16 -12.68 4.21
C LYS A 232 -12.47 -12.24 3.60
N ASN A 233 -13.42 -13.17 3.42
CA ASN A 233 -14.77 -12.85 2.90
C ASN A 233 -15.43 -11.70 3.66
N LYS A 234 -15.37 -11.74 5.00
CA LYS A 234 -15.95 -10.68 5.84
C LYS A 234 -15.34 -9.30 5.55
N GLN A 235 -14.04 -9.23 5.26
CA GLN A 235 -13.39 -7.96 4.94
C GLN A 235 -13.93 -7.38 3.63
N MET A 236 -14.08 -8.22 2.61
CA MET A 236 -14.65 -7.80 1.33
C MET A 236 -16.12 -7.38 1.48
N MET A 237 -16.91 -8.15 2.23
CA MET A 237 -18.32 -7.80 2.53
C MET A 237 -18.44 -6.47 3.27
N ASP A 238 -17.62 -6.24 4.30
CA ASP A 238 -17.59 -4.98 5.04
C ASP A 238 -17.25 -3.79 4.10
N TYR A 239 -16.38 -3.97 3.10
CA TYR A 239 -16.07 -2.93 2.09
C TYR A 239 -17.16 -2.76 1.04
N VAL A 240 -17.82 -3.84 0.62
CA VAL A 240 -18.97 -3.76 -0.30
C VAL A 240 -20.11 -3.00 0.38
N GLU A 241 -20.41 -3.31 1.65
CA GLU A 241 -21.40 -2.60 2.45
C GLU A 241 -21.04 -1.12 2.58
N LEU A 242 -19.78 -0.80 2.89
CA LEU A 242 -19.28 0.56 2.98
C LEU A 242 -19.48 1.35 1.67
N MET A 243 -19.19 0.72 0.53
CA MET A 243 -19.22 1.36 -0.79
C MET A 243 -20.62 1.32 -1.44
N THR A 244 -21.58 0.62 -0.85
CA THR A 244 -22.96 0.54 -1.33
C THR A 244 -23.68 1.86 -1.04
N PRO A 245 -24.20 2.57 -2.06
CA PRO A 245 -24.96 3.80 -1.85
C PRO A 245 -26.18 3.54 -0.94
N LYS A 246 -26.61 4.54 -0.18
CA LYS A 246 -27.82 4.43 0.67
C LYS A 246 -29.14 4.54 -0.12
N THR A 247 -29.10 5.16 -1.29
CA THR A 247 -30.25 5.41 -2.16
C THR A 247 -29.86 5.17 -3.62
N GLY A 248 -30.85 5.09 -4.51
CA GLY A 248 -30.64 4.88 -5.95
C GLY A 248 -30.99 3.48 -6.44
N ILE A 249 -30.76 3.24 -7.73
CA ILE A 249 -31.05 1.98 -8.43
C ILE A 249 -29.77 1.16 -8.53
N ASN A 250 -29.86 -0.18 -8.46
CA ASN A 250 -28.71 -1.10 -8.56
C ASN A 250 -27.61 -0.89 -7.50
N ARG A 251 -28.00 -0.49 -6.28
CA ARG A 251 -27.08 -0.16 -5.18
C ARG A 251 -26.06 -1.27 -4.89
N ASP A 252 -26.52 -2.52 -4.78
CA ASP A 252 -25.66 -3.66 -4.46
C ASP A 252 -24.62 -3.92 -5.55
N LYS A 253 -25.02 -3.72 -6.81
CA LYS A 253 -24.10 -3.80 -7.95
C LYS A 253 -23.04 -2.70 -7.85
N ILE A 254 -23.45 -1.45 -7.56
CA ILE A 254 -22.52 -0.33 -7.40
C ILE A 254 -21.50 -0.61 -6.30
N GLY A 255 -21.95 -1.06 -5.11
CA GLY A 255 -21.05 -1.39 -4.01
C GLY A 255 -20.05 -2.48 -4.37
N THR A 256 -20.53 -3.54 -5.03
CA THR A 256 -19.68 -4.66 -5.45
C THR A 256 -18.65 -4.24 -6.51
N GLU A 257 -19.04 -3.40 -7.47
CA GLU A 257 -18.16 -2.94 -8.56
C GLU A 257 -17.08 -1.95 -8.10
N LYS A 258 -17.29 -1.27 -6.97
CA LYS A 258 -16.28 -0.38 -6.36
C LYS A 258 -15.19 -1.15 -5.61
N VAL A 259 -15.39 -2.40 -5.21
CA VAL A 259 -14.39 -3.14 -4.42
C VAL A 259 -13.45 -3.93 -5.31
N VAL A 260 -12.16 -3.88 -4.99
CA VAL A 260 -11.09 -4.50 -5.79
C VAL A 260 -10.11 -5.22 -4.87
N LEU A 261 -9.67 -6.39 -5.31
CA LEU A 261 -8.56 -7.12 -4.69
C LEU A 261 -7.33 -7.01 -5.59
N LEU A 262 -6.23 -6.46 -5.04
CA LEU A 262 -4.96 -6.36 -5.74
C LEU A 262 -3.89 -7.22 -5.05
N ARG A 263 -3.46 -8.28 -5.73
CA ARG A 263 -2.45 -9.21 -5.22
C ARG A 263 -1.07 -8.82 -5.76
N VAL A 264 -0.13 -8.53 -4.86
CA VAL A 264 1.25 -8.16 -5.21
C VAL A 264 2.21 -9.37 -5.15
N PRO A 265 2.93 -9.74 -6.23
CA PRO A 265 3.06 -9.04 -7.50
C PRO A 265 2.12 -9.52 -8.64
N GLU A 266 1.27 -10.52 -8.42
CA GLU A 266 0.53 -11.27 -9.46
C GLU A 266 -0.43 -10.41 -10.29
N ASP A 267 -1.03 -9.38 -9.70
CA ASP A 267 -1.94 -8.44 -10.35
C ASP A 267 -1.26 -7.09 -10.68
N CYS A 268 0.05 -7.01 -10.47
CA CYS A 268 0.86 -5.83 -10.78
C CYS A 268 1.28 -5.80 -12.26
N THR A 269 1.33 -4.60 -12.84
CA THR A 269 1.72 -4.38 -14.24
C THR A 269 2.91 -3.43 -14.36
N GLY A 270 3.64 -3.51 -15.47
CA GLY A 270 4.72 -2.56 -15.78
C GLY A 270 5.97 -2.70 -14.91
N PHE A 271 6.11 -3.81 -14.19
CA PHE A 271 7.29 -4.12 -13.40
C PHE A 271 7.97 -5.37 -13.95
N GLU A 272 9.04 -5.19 -14.72
CA GLU A 272 9.99 -6.26 -14.96
C GLU A 272 10.85 -6.38 -13.68
N ALA A 273 10.54 -7.37 -12.84
CA ALA A 273 11.50 -7.77 -11.83
C ALA A 273 12.78 -8.17 -12.56
N ASP A 274 13.91 -7.61 -12.14
CA ASP A 274 15.22 -7.86 -12.73
C ASP A 274 15.67 -9.31 -12.39
N GLU A 275 14.92 -10.32 -12.87
CA GLU A 275 15.19 -11.76 -12.68
C GLU A 275 16.54 -12.18 -13.29
N LYS A 276 17.16 -11.30 -14.09
CA LYS A 276 18.44 -11.56 -14.74
C LYS A 276 19.63 -11.50 -13.79
N LYS A 277 19.55 -10.85 -12.61
CA LYS A 277 20.70 -10.79 -11.67
C LYS A 277 20.79 -11.98 -10.71
N SER A 278 19.67 -12.64 -10.40
CA SER A 278 19.66 -13.82 -9.51
C SER A 278 20.09 -15.11 -10.25
N ALA A 279 19.80 -15.23 -11.55
CA ALA A 279 20.21 -16.38 -12.35
C ALA A 279 21.73 -16.45 -12.61
N GLN A 280 22.41 -15.30 -12.75
CA GLN A 280 23.86 -15.26 -12.97
C GLN A 280 24.66 -15.63 -11.71
N HIS A 281 24.18 -15.30 -10.51
CA HIS A 281 24.86 -15.67 -9.26
C HIS A 281 24.77 -17.17 -8.94
N GLN A 282 23.73 -17.88 -9.39
CA GLN A 282 23.62 -19.33 -9.19
C GLN A 282 24.44 -20.15 -10.20
N GLN A 283 24.70 -19.63 -11.41
CA GLN A 283 25.57 -20.32 -12.37
C GLN A 283 27.05 -20.22 -12.02
N VAL A 284 27.50 -19.13 -11.37
CA VAL A 284 28.90 -18.99 -10.93
C VAL A 284 29.23 -19.94 -9.77
N ARG A 285 28.27 -20.22 -8.87
CA ARG A 285 28.46 -21.16 -7.74
C ARG A 285 28.43 -22.64 -8.10
N LYS A 286 28.06 -23.02 -9.33
CA LYS A 286 28.09 -24.42 -9.81
C LYS A 286 29.34 -24.75 -10.64
N LYS A 287 30.26 -23.80 -10.81
CA LYS A 287 31.51 -23.96 -11.59
C LYS A 287 32.79 -23.71 -10.77
N SER A 288 32.74 -23.84 -9.45
CA SER A 288 33.94 -23.88 -8.59
C SER A 288 33.93 -25.13 -7.73
#